data_AF-A0A9Q3STH8-F1
#
_entry.id   AF-A0A9Q3STH8-F1
#
_cell.length_a   1.000
_cell.length_b   1.000
_cell.length_c   1.000
_cell.angle_alpha   90.00
_cell.angle_beta   90.00
_cell.angle_gamma   90.00
#
_symmetry.space_group_name_H-M   'P 1'
#
loop_
_entity.id
_entity.type
_entity.pdbx_description
1 polymer ?
#
loop_
_entity_poly.entity_id
_entity_poly.type
_entity_poly.pdbx_seq_one_letter_code
_entity_poly.pdbx_strand_id
1 'polypeptide(L)'
;MYCSRNEEGVIAVTAEPDDTQRQDRSESTADPQVDLAALRRELDVVDQRLRDALRDRLRVCEEVGLLKRRFDIPVMQPARVDQVTRSAREYATRHDLSPDYLEEVYALIIAETCRVEDLLVASDTDDPSAR
;
A
#
# COMPACT_ATOMS: atom_id res chain seq x y z
N MET A 1 21.61 -44.67 -33.89
CA MET A 1 21.85 -46.09 -34.21
C MET A 1 22.55 -46.71 -33.01
N TYR A 2 21.88 -47.59 -32.27
CA TYR A 2 22.52 -48.38 -31.23
C TYR A 2 22.32 -49.85 -31.60
N CYS A 3 23.42 -50.58 -31.77
CA CYS A 3 23.41 -52.00 -32.07
C CYS A 3 24.05 -52.69 -30.86
N SER A 4 23.24 -53.35 -30.03
CA SER A 4 23.76 -54.28 -29.03
C SER A 4 23.40 -55.70 -29.42
N ARG A 5 24.39 -56.58 -29.30
CA ARG A 5 24.33 -58.00 -29.64
C ARG A 5 23.95 -58.78 -28.38
N ASN A 6 23.05 -59.74 -28.52
CA ASN A 6 22.76 -60.73 -27.49
C ASN A 6 23.49 -62.02 -27.87
N GLU A 7 23.85 -62.84 -26.88
CA GLU A 7 24.80 -63.96 -27.00
C GLU A 7 24.34 -65.14 -27.90
N GLU A 8 23.12 -65.11 -28.43
CA GLU A 8 22.58 -66.16 -29.32
C GLU A 8 22.40 -65.73 -30.80
N GLY A 9 22.86 -64.55 -31.20
CA GLY A 9 22.99 -64.19 -32.61
C GLY A 9 21.69 -63.98 -33.41
N VAL A 10 20.53 -63.89 -32.75
CA VAL A 10 19.23 -63.64 -33.41
C VAL A 10 18.89 -62.15 -33.40
N ILE A 11 18.62 -61.57 -34.58
CA ILE A 11 18.14 -60.19 -34.73
C ILE A 11 16.61 -60.20 -34.58
N ALA A 12 16.09 -59.82 -33.41
CA ALA A 12 14.67 -59.55 -33.22
C ALA A 12 14.41 -58.06 -33.48
N VAL A 13 13.64 -57.75 -34.53
CA VAL A 13 13.10 -56.41 -34.77
C VAL A 13 11.71 -56.40 -34.16
N THR A 14 11.53 -55.72 -33.03
CA THR A 14 10.20 -55.54 -32.44
C THR A 14 9.93 -54.08 -32.12
N ALA A 15 8.86 -53.59 -32.76
CA ALA A 15 7.90 -52.52 -32.45
C ALA A 15 8.37 -51.20 -31.80
N GLU A 16 8.16 -50.13 -32.59
CA GLU A 16 7.69 -48.75 -32.33
C GLU A 16 7.89 -48.03 -30.97
N PRO A 17 8.07 -46.68 -31.01
CA PRO A 17 8.43 -45.91 -29.84
C PRO A 17 7.26 -45.84 -28.85
N ASP A 18 7.57 -46.10 -27.59
CA ASP A 18 6.66 -45.88 -26.46
C ASP A 18 6.43 -44.37 -26.33
N ASP A 19 5.22 -43.95 -26.73
CA ASP A 19 4.61 -42.63 -26.51
C ASP A 19 4.54 -42.38 -25.00
N THR A 20 5.71 -42.15 -24.40
CA THR A 20 5.84 -41.90 -22.98
C THR A 20 5.38 -40.48 -22.72
N GLN A 21 4.08 -40.39 -22.48
CA GLN A 21 3.43 -39.36 -21.68
C GLN A 21 3.65 -37.94 -22.21
N ARG A 22 2.78 -37.58 -23.16
CA ARG A 22 2.15 -36.26 -23.23
C ARG A 22 1.73 -35.89 -21.81
N GLN A 23 2.60 -35.18 -21.09
CA GLN A 23 2.25 -34.52 -19.83
C GLN A 23 1.32 -33.37 -20.19
N ASP A 24 0.07 -33.71 -20.44
CA ASP A 24 -1.07 -32.83 -20.25
C ASP A 24 -1.32 -32.74 -18.73
N ARG A 25 -0.31 -32.22 -18.01
CA ARG A 25 -0.54 -31.61 -16.72
C ARG A 25 -1.08 -30.25 -17.09
N SER A 26 -2.38 -30.09 -16.86
CA SER A 26 -3.11 -28.84 -16.86
C SER A 26 -2.27 -27.70 -16.26
N GLU A 27 -1.48 -27.03 -17.09
CA GLU A 27 -1.15 -25.64 -16.91
C GLU A 27 -2.48 -24.92 -17.13
N SER A 28 -3.27 -24.83 -16.05
CA SER A 28 -4.39 -23.89 -15.99
C SER A 28 -3.78 -22.53 -16.21
N THR A 29 -3.81 -22.09 -17.45
CA THR A 29 -3.38 -20.79 -17.93
C THR A 29 -4.05 -19.74 -17.06
N ALA A 30 -3.30 -19.14 -16.14
CA ALA A 30 -3.72 -17.94 -15.46
C ALA A 30 -4.05 -16.91 -16.56
N ASP A 31 -5.31 -16.47 -16.63
CA ASP A 31 -5.69 -15.36 -17.49
C ASP A 31 -5.15 -14.09 -16.84
N PRO A 32 -4.18 -13.38 -17.46
CA PRO A 32 -3.60 -12.18 -16.86
C PRO A 32 -4.65 -11.11 -16.52
N GLN A 33 -5.79 -11.11 -17.22
CA GLN A 33 -6.89 -10.19 -16.91
C GLN A 33 -7.61 -10.54 -15.61
N VAL A 34 -7.75 -11.84 -15.30
CA VAL A 34 -8.35 -12.32 -14.05
C VAL A 34 -7.44 -12.01 -12.87
N ASP A 35 -6.14 -12.22 -13.00
CA ASP A 35 -5.15 -11.91 -11.95
C ASP A 35 -5.06 -10.41 -11.69
N LEU A 36 -5.01 -9.58 -12.74
CA LEU A 36 -5.06 -8.13 -12.61
C LEU A 36 -6.34 -7.64 -11.93
N ALA A 37 -7.49 -8.25 -12.24
CA ALA A 37 -8.75 -7.91 -11.58
C ALA A 37 -8.75 -8.29 -10.09
N ALA A 38 -8.10 -9.40 -9.72
CA ALA A 38 -7.93 -9.78 -8.32
C ALA A 38 -7.06 -8.77 -7.56
N LEU A 39 -5.89 -8.40 -8.10
CA LEU A 39 -4.99 -7.41 -7.48
C LEU A 39 -5.64 -6.03 -7.35
N ARG A 40 -6.44 -5.59 -8.34
CA ARG A 40 -7.17 -4.32 -8.25
C ARG A 40 -8.20 -4.32 -7.13
N ARG A 41 -8.92 -5.42 -6.92
CA ARG A 41 -9.84 -5.55 -5.77
C ARG A 41 -9.09 -5.50 -4.44
N GLU A 42 -7.88 -6.05 -4.38
CA GLU A 42 -7.04 -5.93 -3.20
C GLU A 42 -6.62 -4.48 -2.95
N LEU A 43 -6.20 -3.76 -3.99
CA LEU A 43 -5.91 -2.32 -3.93
C LEU A 43 -7.12 -1.52 -3.46
N ASP A 44 -8.33 -1.79 -3.97
CA ASP A 44 -9.54 -1.09 -3.55
C ASP A 44 -9.80 -1.23 -2.04
N VAL A 45 -9.51 -2.41 -1.46
CA VAL A 45 -9.62 -2.66 -0.02
C VAL A 45 -8.55 -1.89 0.76
N VAL A 46 -7.31 -1.85 0.27
CA VAL A 46 -6.24 -1.06 0.87
C VAL A 46 -6.58 0.43 0.84
N ASP A 47 -7.06 0.94 -0.30
CA ASP A 47 -7.44 2.33 -0.49
C ASP A 47 -8.61 2.72 0.40
N GLN A 48 -9.57 1.82 0.62
CA GLN A 48 -10.64 2.05 1.58
C GLN A 48 -10.09 2.27 2.99
N ARG A 49 -9.16 1.42 3.44
CA ARG A 49 -8.51 1.56 4.76
C ARG A 49 -7.70 2.85 4.86
N LEU A 50 -7.01 3.24 3.79
CA LEU A 50 -6.27 4.49 3.72
C LEU A 50 -7.20 5.70 3.86
N ARG A 51 -8.31 5.74 3.13
CA ARG A 51 -9.32 6.80 3.24
C ARG A 51 -9.93 6.88 4.63
N ASP A 52 -10.24 5.74 5.22
CA ASP A 52 -10.78 5.67 6.59
C ASP A 52 -9.76 6.21 7.61
N ALA A 53 -8.48 5.83 7.50
CA ALA A 53 -7.42 6.33 8.37
C ALA A 53 -7.19 7.84 8.23
N LEU A 54 -7.25 8.38 7.01
CA LEU A 54 -7.13 9.82 6.76
C LEU A 54 -8.31 10.59 7.38
N ARG A 55 -9.54 10.10 7.22
CA ARG A 55 -10.73 10.69 7.88
C ARG A 55 -10.56 10.71 9.39
N ASP A 56 -10.18 9.57 9.98
CA ASP A 56 -10.05 9.46 11.44
C ASP A 56 -8.93 10.37 11.97
N ARG A 57 -7.83 10.50 11.21
CA ARG A 57 -6.75 11.44 11.52
C ARG A 57 -7.23 12.89 11.51
N LEU A 58 -8.01 13.29 10.51
CA LEU A 58 -8.55 14.65 10.43
C LEU A 58 -9.50 14.96 11.59
N ARG A 59 -10.37 14.01 11.99
CA ARG A 59 -11.22 14.18 13.17
C ARG A 59 -10.42 14.46 14.44
N VAL A 60 -9.33 13.71 14.67
CA VAL A 60 -8.44 13.96 15.82
C VAL A 60 -7.77 15.34 15.71
N CYS A 61 -7.39 15.75 14.50
CA CYS A 61 -6.82 17.08 14.27
C CYS A 61 -7.82 18.21 14.57
N GLU A 62 -9.10 18.05 14.26
CA GLU A 62 -10.15 19.02 14.63
C GLU A 62 -10.26 19.14 16.16
N GLU A 63 -10.27 18.01 16.89
CA GLU A 63 -10.27 18.00 18.35
C GLU A 63 -9.03 18.70 18.94
N VAL A 64 -7.85 18.47 18.34
CA VAL A 64 -6.60 19.16 18.68
C VAL A 64 -6.70 20.66 18.40
N GLY A 65 -7.24 21.07 17.26
CA GLY A 65 -7.44 22.47 16.89
C GLY A 65 -8.36 23.20 17.88
N LEU A 66 -9.48 22.59 18.26
CA LEU A 66 -10.40 23.12 19.27
C LEU A 66 -9.72 23.27 20.64
N LEU A 67 -8.91 22.29 21.04
CA LEU A 67 -8.14 22.35 22.28
C LEU A 67 -7.10 23.46 22.25
N LYS A 68 -6.33 23.55 21.15
CA LYS A 68 -5.32 24.58 20.95
C LYS A 68 -5.95 25.97 21.08
N ARG A 69 -7.08 26.19 20.40
CA ARG A 69 -7.84 27.44 20.49
C ARG A 69 -8.29 27.75 21.91
N ARG A 70 -8.89 26.79 22.62
CA ARG A 70 -9.39 26.99 23.99
C ARG A 70 -8.31 27.47 24.96
N PHE A 71 -7.06 27.10 24.70
CA PHE A 71 -5.91 27.41 25.54
C PHE A 71 -4.92 28.39 24.91
N ASP A 72 -5.30 29.06 23.83
CA ASP A 72 -4.44 30.00 23.08
C ASP A 72 -3.07 29.41 22.69
N ILE A 73 -3.06 28.12 22.34
CA ILE A 73 -1.87 27.42 21.89
C ILE A 73 -1.71 27.67 20.38
N PRO A 74 -0.51 28.04 19.90
CA PRO A 74 -0.26 28.22 18.48
C PRO A 74 -0.60 26.97 17.64
N VAL A 75 -1.23 27.22 16.49
CA VAL A 75 -1.55 26.22 15.46
C VAL A 75 -0.27 25.53 14.99
N MET A 76 0.72 26.33 14.57
CA MET A 76 2.00 25.83 14.09
C MET A 76 2.94 25.46 15.25
N GLN A 77 3.37 24.20 15.26
CA GLN A 77 4.32 23.66 16.23
C GLN A 77 5.45 22.92 15.49
N PRO A 78 6.54 23.63 15.09
CA PRO A 78 7.58 23.07 14.22
C PRO A 78 8.19 21.77 14.77
N ALA A 79 8.46 21.72 16.08
CA ALA A 79 8.99 20.52 16.73
C ALA A 79 8.06 19.29 16.57
N ARG A 80 6.74 19.49 16.53
CA ARG A 80 5.78 18.41 16.30
C ARG A 80 5.79 17.97 14.84
N VAL A 81 5.90 18.89 13.89
CA VAL A 81 6.03 18.60 12.45
C VAL A 81 7.29 17.77 12.22
N ASP A 82 8.44 18.23 12.74
CA ASP A 82 9.74 17.54 12.62
C ASP A 82 9.71 16.14 13.23
N GLN A 83 9.03 15.96 14.37
CA GLN A 83 8.87 14.65 14.97
C GLN A 83 8.07 13.71 14.06
N VAL A 84 6.95 14.19 13.49
CA VAL A 84 6.07 13.37 12.66
C VAL A 84 6.76 12.97 11.36
N THR A 85 7.40 13.92 10.67
CA THR A 85 8.13 13.64 9.41
C THR A 85 9.31 12.71 9.65
N ARG A 86 10.08 12.91 10.73
CA ARG A 86 11.15 11.97 11.12
C ARG A 86 10.64 10.57 11.39
N SER A 87 9.56 10.42 12.16
CA SER A 87 8.95 9.11 12.41
C SER A 87 8.44 8.45 11.12
N ALA A 88 7.93 9.23 10.16
CA ALA A 88 7.55 8.74 8.84
C ALA A 88 8.77 8.21 8.07
N ARG A 89 9.89 8.96 8.02
CA ARG A 89 11.14 8.48 7.40
C ARG A 89 11.66 7.20 8.05
N GLU A 90 11.67 7.14 9.38
CA GLU A 90 12.10 5.96 10.15
C GLU A 90 11.18 4.74 9.91
N TYR A 91 9.88 4.97 9.71
CA TYR A 91 8.94 3.92 9.32
C TYR A 91 9.25 3.43 7.90
N ALA A 92 9.42 4.35 6.94
CA ALA A 92 9.68 3.99 5.56
C ALA A 92 10.92 3.10 5.40
N THR A 93 12.03 3.49 6.04
CA THR A 93 13.28 2.72 6.04
C THR A 93 13.12 1.30 6.61
N ARG A 94 12.25 1.11 7.61
CA ARG A 94 12.02 -0.21 8.24
C ARG A 94 11.08 -1.12 7.44
N HIS A 95 10.34 -0.57 6.49
CA HIS A 95 9.27 -1.24 5.76
C HIS A 95 9.49 -1.25 4.24
N ASP A 96 10.74 -1.09 3.79
CA ASP A 96 11.14 -1.09 2.38
C ASP A 96 10.36 -0.06 1.52
N LEU A 97 10.00 1.07 2.12
CA LEU A 97 9.41 2.22 1.43
C LEU A 97 10.47 3.31 1.23
N SER A 98 10.32 4.12 0.18
CA SER A 98 11.15 5.31 0.00
C SER A 98 10.91 6.31 1.15
N PRO A 99 11.94 6.70 1.91
CA PRO A 99 11.81 7.69 2.97
C PRO A 99 11.33 9.05 2.47
N ASP A 100 11.78 9.45 1.29
CA ASP A 100 11.42 10.73 0.68
C ASP A 100 9.95 10.73 0.26
N TYR A 101 9.47 9.62 -0.32
CA TYR A 101 8.06 9.46 -0.68
C TYR A 101 7.14 9.57 0.54
N LEU A 102 7.45 8.84 1.62
CA LEU A 102 6.58 8.86 2.80
C LEU A 102 6.64 10.21 3.52
N GLU A 103 7.79 10.88 3.53
CA GLU A 103 7.89 12.25 4.03
C GLU A 103 7.00 13.22 3.24
N GLU A 104 7.01 13.17 1.92
CA GLU A 104 6.17 14.03 1.06
C GLU A 104 4.67 13.78 1.32
N VAL A 105 4.27 12.51 1.47
CA VAL A 105 2.89 12.16 1.84
C VAL A 105 2.52 12.78 3.18
N TYR A 106 3.39 12.67 4.19
CA TYR A 106 3.13 13.27 5.50
C TYR A 106 3.13 14.81 5.46
N ALA A 107 3.96 15.43 4.63
CA ALA A 107 3.95 16.87 4.42
C ALA A 107 2.59 17.36 3.89
N LEU A 108 2.01 16.65 2.90
CA LEU A 108 0.68 16.94 2.38
C LEU A 108 -0.41 16.77 3.45
N ILE A 109 -0.36 15.68 4.21
CA ILE A 109 -1.31 15.42 5.30
C ILE A 109 -1.24 16.51 6.39
N ILE A 110 -0.04 16.97 6.73
CA ILE A 110 0.18 18.05 7.72
C ILE A 110 -0.33 19.38 7.18
N ALA A 111 -0.07 19.69 5.90
CA ALA A 111 -0.57 20.92 5.28
C ALA A 111 -2.11 20.99 5.34
N GLU A 112 -2.80 19.87 5.04
CA GLU A 112 -4.26 19.80 5.15
C GLU A 112 -4.74 19.97 6.60
N THR A 113 -3.99 19.44 7.56
CA THR A 113 -4.29 19.62 9.00
C THR A 113 -4.27 21.09 9.39
N CYS A 114 -3.21 21.82 9.02
CA CYS A 114 -3.11 23.25 9.32
C CYS A 114 -4.26 24.03 8.68
N ARG A 115 -4.62 23.72 7.43
CA ARG A 115 -5.75 24.35 6.74
C ARG A 115 -7.07 24.13 7.48
N VAL A 116 -7.33 22.92 7.97
CA VAL A 116 -8.54 22.60 8.76
C VAL A 116 -8.53 23.32 10.10
N GLU A 117 -7.40 23.35 10.80
CA GLU A 117 -7.25 24.09 12.07
C GLU A 117 -7.50 25.61 11.86
N ASP A 118 -6.96 26.21 10.80
CA ASP A 118 -7.16 27.62 10.48
C ASP A 118 -8.63 27.96 10.19
N LEU A 119 -9.35 27.07 9.48
CA LEU A 119 -10.78 27.26 9.22
C LEU A 119 -11.63 27.23 10.49
N LEU A 120 -11.29 26.39 11.47
CA LEU A 120 -11.97 26.33 12.76
C LEU A 120 -11.74 27.58 13.60
N VAL A 121 -10.57 28.22 13.46
CA VAL A 121 -10.29 29.51 14.12
C VAL A 121 -11.09 30.63 13.44
N ALA A 122 -11.16 30.62 12.11
CA ALA A 122 -11.89 31.65 11.36
C ALA A 122 -13.41 31.62 11.60
N SER A 123 -14.05 30.44 11.61
CA SER A 123 -15.51 30.33 11.74
C SER A 123 -16.09 30.84 13.06
N ASP A 124 -15.31 30.80 14.13
CA ASP A 124 -15.75 31.20 15.48
C ASP A 124 -15.43 32.66 15.82
N THR A 125 -14.61 33.33 15.02
CA THR A 125 -14.32 34.76 15.20
C THR A 125 -15.50 35.64 14.75
N ASP A 126 -16.47 35.04 14.03
CA ASP A 126 -17.72 35.66 13.59
C ASP A 126 -18.89 35.51 14.59
N ASP A 127 -18.67 35.04 15.82
CA ASP A 127 -19.72 35.04 16.87
C ASP A 127 -19.86 36.42 17.55
N PRO A 128 -20.95 37.17 17.31
CA PRO A 128 -21.17 38.48 17.92
C PRO A 128 -21.54 38.41 19.41
N SER A 129 -21.66 37.21 20.01
CA SER A 129 -22.05 37.04 21.42
C SER A 129 -20.92 37.30 22.44
N ALA A 130 -19.68 37.46 21.98
CA ALA A 130 -18.49 37.65 22.83
C ALA A 130 -18.05 39.12 23.04
N ARG A 131 -18.92 40.11 22.77
CA ARG A 131 -18.67 41.54 23.04
C ARG A 131 -19.58 42.11 24.11
#